data_AF-A0A5C6M475-F1
#
_entry.id   AF-A0A5C6M475-F1
#
_cell.length_a   1.000
_cell.length_b   1.000
_cell.length_c   1.000
_cell.angle_alpha   90.00
_cell.angle_beta   90.00
_cell.angle_gamma   90.00
#
_symmetry.space_group_name_H-M   'P 1'
#
loop_
_entity.id
_entity.type
_entity.pdbx_description
1 polymer ?
#
loop_
_entity_poly.entity_id
_entity_poly.type
_entity_poly.pdbx_seq_one_letter_code
_entity_poly.pdbx_strand_id
1 'polypeptide(L)'
;LTSLAYAGGGSSLAGLLVVWLLLFVVGVQLAASAVMCSALISSPAISLGVIWFFWMCLLAIPGLLEDVGILPQWYWFRGAGAVLGILPFVHFPVGFSVVVTGGGVPEFLLSCVPPLVLSVLMLLVAVEGIRRWPGRAFLNPQSVQVPRRWLERRIAGWISRVRGRSDSRAAVDSEVRESRHMPERDPVRWRELARNPQTRWHAHVLYCVTVLLGLLWLRRQLSPLEFAVSLPVLQVAYGLLSMLMVVVCVCESLAFERQQGTRDLLWLMPISNVELLRQKLAGADRVLWLLMLSNMTLAMSRLLLDPMSRIGLSVQGVLYLVSGLLLLLMVLHLVKWLAVWQSLRCEGLLRALSRSMLVVTSIFVVPALPLVVEVLRLGGDSAVLERRWFLCCCSPLLVWLAHASRLLRWRGGGGVLLVMAVTGLVLWLLVLLWLRRYCLRLFGSSEGRGDDGGNG
;
A
#
# COMPACT_ATOMS: atom_id res chain seq x y z
N LEU A 1 -31.60 -1.17 -8.24
CA LEU A 1 -31.38 -1.10 -6.77
C LEU A 1 -32.14 -2.21 -6.04
N THR A 2 -33.44 -2.36 -6.25
CA THR A 2 -34.24 -3.51 -5.77
C THR A 2 -33.74 -4.86 -6.30
N SER A 3 -33.32 -4.94 -7.57
CA SER A 3 -32.68 -6.12 -8.15
C SER A 3 -31.32 -6.46 -7.52
N LEU A 4 -30.53 -5.45 -7.13
CA LEU A 4 -29.28 -5.60 -6.39
C LEU A 4 -29.52 -6.00 -4.92
N ALA A 5 -30.63 -5.57 -4.31
CA ALA A 5 -31.07 -5.96 -2.97
C ALA A 5 -31.46 -7.44 -2.92
N TYR A 6 -32.17 -7.87 -3.96
CA TYR A 6 -32.54 -9.26 -4.16
C TYR A 6 -31.32 -10.15 -4.43
N ALA A 7 -30.37 -9.67 -5.23
CA ALA A 7 -29.11 -10.39 -5.52
C ALA A 7 -28.11 -10.39 -4.35
N GLY A 8 -28.22 -9.44 -3.41
CA GLY A 8 -27.38 -9.33 -2.22
C GLY A 8 -27.87 -10.17 -1.02
N GLY A 9 -28.77 -11.13 -1.24
CA GLY A 9 -29.27 -12.02 -0.18
C GLY A 9 -30.43 -11.45 0.65
N GLY A 10 -31.23 -10.53 0.11
CA GLY A 10 -32.40 -9.97 0.80
C GLY A 10 -32.07 -8.79 1.73
N SER A 11 -31.00 -8.06 1.46
CA SER A 11 -30.67 -6.85 2.22
C SER A 11 -31.76 -5.78 2.08
N SER A 12 -32.07 -5.08 3.17
CA SER A 12 -33.02 -3.97 3.15
C SER A 12 -32.53 -2.87 2.20
N LEU A 13 -33.45 -2.15 1.54
CA LEU A 13 -33.11 -1.00 0.68
C LEU A 13 -32.22 0.02 1.43
N ALA A 14 -32.48 0.20 2.73
CA ALA A 14 -31.69 1.02 3.63
C ALA A 14 -30.24 0.51 3.77
N GLY A 15 -30.05 -0.80 3.95
CA GLY A 15 -28.71 -1.42 4.01
C GLY A 15 -27.90 -1.19 2.72
N LEU A 16 -28.54 -1.26 1.56
CA LEU A 16 -27.88 -0.97 0.28
C LEU A 16 -27.46 0.50 0.15
N LEU A 17 -28.34 1.44 0.53
CA LEU A 17 -28.01 2.86 0.54
C LEU A 17 -26.86 3.17 1.50
N VAL A 18 -26.83 2.51 2.66
CA VAL A 18 -25.75 2.60 3.65
C VAL A 18 -24.41 2.12 3.08
N VAL A 19 -24.40 1.00 2.35
CA VAL A 19 -23.18 0.53 1.66
C VAL A 19 -22.69 1.55 0.63
N TRP A 20 -23.59 2.11 -0.18
CA TRP A 20 -23.23 3.14 -1.16
C TRP A 20 -22.69 4.41 -0.49
N LEU A 21 -23.34 4.87 0.60
CA LEU A 21 -22.88 6.03 1.35
C LEU A 21 -21.53 5.77 2.02
N LEU A 22 -21.32 4.58 2.56
CA LEU A 22 -20.04 4.17 3.14
C LEU A 22 -18.92 4.22 2.09
N LEU A 23 -19.15 3.62 0.91
CA LEU A 23 -18.21 3.67 -0.21
C LEU A 23 -17.92 5.10 -0.66
N PHE A 24 -18.95 5.96 -0.71
CA PHE A 24 -18.80 7.36 -1.06
C PHE A 24 -17.94 8.11 -0.03
N VAL A 25 -18.25 7.99 1.27
CA VAL A 25 -17.52 8.67 2.35
C VAL A 25 -16.05 8.24 2.37
N VAL A 26 -15.78 6.94 2.32
CA VAL A 26 -14.42 6.41 2.26
C VAL A 26 -13.70 6.87 0.99
N GLY A 27 -14.39 6.88 -0.16
CA GLY A 27 -13.86 7.36 -1.43
C GLY A 27 -13.47 8.83 -1.38
N VAL A 28 -14.34 9.68 -0.85
CA VAL A 28 -14.08 11.12 -0.67
C VAL A 28 -12.90 11.36 0.26
N GLN A 29 -12.82 10.62 1.37
CA GLN A 29 -11.75 10.78 2.34
C GLN A 29 -10.38 10.34 1.79
N LEU A 30 -10.34 9.22 1.07
CA LEU A 30 -9.13 8.77 0.38
C LEU A 30 -8.73 9.77 -0.73
N ALA A 31 -9.68 10.25 -1.53
CA ALA A 31 -9.43 11.23 -2.58
C ALA A 31 -8.91 12.56 -2.00
N ALA A 32 -9.52 13.08 -0.94
CA ALA A 32 -9.08 14.30 -0.26
C ALA A 32 -7.65 14.16 0.30
N SER A 33 -7.34 13.01 0.92
CA SER A 33 -5.98 12.73 1.41
C SER A 33 -4.96 12.67 0.26
N ALA A 34 -5.33 12.06 -0.87
CA ALA A 34 -4.49 11.98 -2.05
C ALA A 34 -4.24 13.34 -2.70
N VAL A 35 -5.28 14.18 -2.80
CA VAL A 35 -5.19 15.54 -3.33
C VAL A 35 -4.30 16.40 -2.43
N MET A 36 -4.49 16.33 -1.11
CA MET A 36 -3.65 17.04 -0.14
C MET A 36 -2.18 16.64 -0.26
N CYS A 37 -1.88 15.33 -0.23
CA CYS A 37 -0.50 14.87 -0.33
C CYS A 37 0.11 15.15 -1.71
N SER A 38 -0.66 15.06 -2.80
CA SER A 38 -0.20 15.42 -4.14
C SER A 38 0.05 16.93 -4.30
N ALA A 39 -0.69 17.79 -3.59
CA ALA A 39 -0.44 19.23 -3.59
C ALA A 39 0.86 19.58 -2.83
N LEU A 40 1.17 18.82 -1.78
CA LEU A 40 2.32 19.09 -0.90
C LEU A 40 3.61 18.41 -1.35
N ILE A 41 3.54 17.28 -2.07
CA ILE A 41 4.68 16.41 -2.39
C ILE A 41 4.79 16.20 -3.90
N SER A 42 5.99 16.38 -4.47
CA SER A 42 6.21 16.28 -5.92
C SER A 42 6.31 14.85 -6.46
N SER A 43 6.64 13.90 -5.60
CA SER A 43 6.80 12.49 -5.97
C SER A 43 5.53 11.69 -5.61
N PRO A 44 4.86 11.05 -6.58
CA PRO A 44 3.71 10.18 -6.33
C PRO A 44 4.04 9.03 -5.38
N ALA A 45 5.24 8.44 -5.47
CA ALA A 45 5.65 7.38 -4.57
C ALA A 45 5.68 7.89 -3.12
N ILE A 46 6.39 9.00 -2.88
CA ILE A 46 6.49 9.59 -1.54
C ILE A 46 5.12 9.99 -1.01
N SER A 47 4.30 10.63 -1.85
CA SER A 47 2.92 11.01 -1.52
C SER A 47 2.12 9.81 -1.01
N LEU A 48 2.14 8.68 -1.73
CA LEU A 48 1.44 7.47 -1.34
C LEU A 48 1.90 6.90 0.01
N GLY A 49 3.21 6.90 0.27
CA GLY A 49 3.72 6.47 1.58
C GLY A 49 3.33 7.42 2.70
N VAL A 50 3.37 8.74 2.47
CA VAL A 50 2.96 9.73 3.47
C VAL A 50 1.47 9.61 3.79
N ILE A 51 0.61 9.43 2.78
CA ILE A 51 -0.83 9.13 2.98
C ILE A 51 -0.97 7.93 3.91
N TRP A 52 -0.21 6.87 3.62
CA TRP A 52 -0.27 5.66 4.43
C TRP A 52 0.23 5.85 5.86
N PHE A 53 1.37 6.52 6.03
CA PHE A 53 1.91 6.87 7.34
C PHE A 53 0.92 7.68 8.15
N PHE A 54 0.32 8.68 7.51
CA PHE A 54 -0.66 9.56 8.11
C PHE A 54 -1.88 8.77 8.61
N TRP A 55 -2.42 7.85 7.81
CA TRP A 55 -3.53 6.99 8.25
C TRP A 55 -3.15 6.06 9.40
N MET A 56 -1.94 5.50 9.40
CA MET A 56 -1.47 4.65 10.49
C MET A 56 -1.21 5.44 11.78
N CYS A 57 -0.72 6.67 11.66
CA CYS A 57 -0.58 7.59 12.79
C CYS A 57 -1.94 7.96 13.37
N LEU A 58 -2.93 8.27 12.53
CA LEU A 58 -4.30 8.52 12.99
C LEU A 58 -4.90 7.30 13.71
N LEU A 59 -4.47 6.08 13.36
CA LEU A 59 -4.87 4.86 14.06
C LEU A 59 -4.13 4.66 15.40
N ALA A 60 -2.82 4.94 15.46
CA ALA A 60 -1.98 4.61 16.62
C ALA A 60 -1.91 5.72 17.70
N ILE A 61 -1.91 6.99 17.30
CA ILE A 61 -1.77 8.15 18.21
C ILE A 61 -2.89 8.19 19.26
N PRO A 62 -4.17 7.93 18.93
CA PRO A 62 -5.24 7.94 19.92
C PRO A 62 -4.98 6.97 21.08
N GLY A 63 -4.52 5.75 20.77
CA GLY A 63 -4.19 4.76 21.80
C GLY A 63 -3.02 5.17 22.68
N LEU A 64 -2.00 5.78 22.08
CA LEU A 64 -0.84 6.25 22.83
C LEU A 64 -1.20 7.43 23.76
N LEU A 65 -2.10 8.32 23.33
CA LEU A 65 -2.57 9.43 24.16
C LEU A 65 -3.53 8.97 25.27
N GLU A 66 -4.28 7.89 25.04
CA GLU A 66 -5.16 7.27 26.02
C GLU A 66 -4.34 6.64 27.15
N ASP A 67 -3.27 5.91 26.81
CA ASP A 67 -2.39 5.24 27.77
C ASP A 67 -1.59 6.21 28.65
N VAL A 68 -1.24 7.40 28.11
CA VAL A 68 -0.49 8.41 28.88
C VAL A 68 -1.43 9.33 29.68
N GLY A 69 -2.75 9.20 29.54
CA GLY A 69 -3.73 10.00 30.27
C GLY A 69 -3.71 11.49 29.93
N ILE A 70 -3.09 11.88 28.81
CA ILE A 70 -2.95 13.27 28.35
C ILE A 70 -4.17 13.73 27.54
N LEU A 71 -5.01 12.80 27.07
CA LEU A 71 -6.24 13.13 26.37
C LEU A 71 -7.15 13.97 27.29
N PRO A 72 -7.37 15.24 26.98
CA PRO A 72 -7.96 16.14 27.95
C PRO A 72 -9.48 15.90 28.03
N GLN A 73 -10.03 15.98 29.26
CA GLN A 73 -11.39 15.57 29.62
C GLN A 73 -12.52 16.26 28.82
N TRP A 74 -12.24 17.33 28.07
CA TRP A 74 -13.19 18.02 27.19
C TRP A 74 -13.40 17.33 25.82
N TYR A 75 -12.58 16.34 25.47
CA TYR A 75 -12.81 15.44 24.34
C TYR A 75 -13.87 14.35 24.61
N TRP A 76 -14.68 14.52 25.67
CA TRP A 76 -15.85 13.72 26.01
C TRP A 76 -17.11 14.09 25.21
N PHE A 77 -16.98 14.25 23.89
CA PHE A 77 -18.12 13.87 23.05
C PHE A 77 -18.13 12.34 22.95
N ARG A 78 -18.72 11.68 23.96
CA ARG A 78 -19.02 10.22 24.00
C ARG A 78 -17.85 9.25 23.75
N GLY A 79 -16.98 9.09 24.73
CA GLY A 79 -16.06 7.95 24.86
C GLY A 79 -15.04 7.77 23.72
N ALA A 80 -14.25 6.68 23.77
CA ALA A 80 -13.28 6.32 22.73
C ALA A 80 -13.88 6.26 21.31
N GLY A 81 -15.22 6.21 21.19
CA GLY A 81 -15.98 6.24 19.93
C GLY A 81 -15.80 7.50 19.08
N ALA A 82 -15.48 8.67 19.65
CA ALA A 82 -15.33 9.90 18.85
C ALA A 82 -14.05 9.96 18.01
N VAL A 83 -12.94 9.44 18.52
CA VAL A 83 -11.68 9.37 17.75
C VAL A 83 -11.74 8.24 16.71
N LEU A 84 -12.43 7.16 17.07
CA LEU A 84 -12.85 6.10 16.16
C LEU A 84 -13.64 6.68 14.97
N GLY A 85 -14.54 7.64 15.19
CA GLY A 85 -15.37 8.24 14.14
C GLY A 85 -14.64 9.05 13.06
N ILE A 86 -13.33 9.31 13.16
CA ILE A 86 -12.56 10.03 12.13
C ILE A 86 -11.88 9.06 11.15
N LEU A 87 -11.73 7.79 11.55
CA LEU A 87 -10.98 6.79 10.80
C LEU A 87 -11.85 6.15 9.70
N PRO A 88 -11.34 6.05 8.45
CA PRO A 88 -12.11 5.57 7.29
C PRO A 88 -12.67 4.15 7.46
N PHE A 89 -12.06 3.31 8.30
CA PHE A 89 -12.43 1.91 8.46
C PHE A 89 -13.33 1.62 9.67
N VAL A 90 -13.51 2.60 10.55
CA VAL A 90 -14.28 2.42 11.79
C VAL A 90 -15.79 2.49 11.56
N HIS A 91 -16.21 3.02 10.42
CA HIS A 91 -17.62 3.05 10.03
C HIS A 91 -18.11 1.72 9.44
N PHE A 92 -17.21 0.77 9.15
CA PHE A 92 -17.59 -0.54 8.60
C PHE A 92 -18.41 -1.39 9.57
N PRO A 93 -18.08 -1.51 10.87
CA PRO A 93 -18.91 -2.20 11.86
C PRO A 93 -20.32 -1.59 11.99
N VAL A 94 -20.43 -0.26 12.03
CA VAL A 94 -21.72 0.45 12.13
C VAL A 94 -22.52 0.30 10.83
N GLY A 95 -21.87 0.38 9.67
CA GLY A 95 -22.54 0.11 8.39
C GLY A 95 -22.99 -1.35 8.29
N PHE A 96 -22.18 -2.29 8.77
CA PHE A 96 -22.50 -3.72 8.79
C PHE A 96 -23.66 -4.03 9.71
N SER A 97 -23.73 -3.42 10.89
CA SER A 97 -24.88 -3.60 11.81
C SER A 97 -26.17 -3.12 11.15
N VAL A 98 -26.17 -2.00 10.43
CA VAL A 98 -27.35 -1.51 9.70
C VAL A 98 -27.74 -2.45 8.54
N VAL A 99 -26.76 -3.00 7.83
CA VAL A 99 -27.01 -3.97 6.74
C VAL A 99 -27.63 -5.27 7.26
N VAL A 100 -27.18 -5.75 8.43
CA VAL A 100 -27.62 -7.03 9.00
C VAL A 100 -28.92 -6.89 9.80
N THR A 101 -29.03 -5.85 10.62
CA THR A 101 -30.16 -5.68 11.57
C THR A 101 -31.26 -4.76 11.05
N GLY A 102 -31.00 -3.94 10.04
CA GLY A 102 -31.93 -2.95 9.51
C GLY A 102 -32.16 -1.73 10.43
N GLY A 103 -31.63 -1.72 11.65
CA GLY A 103 -31.69 -0.60 12.60
C GLY A 103 -30.39 0.22 12.63
N GLY A 104 -30.43 1.44 13.17
CA GLY A 104 -29.22 2.26 13.39
C GLY A 104 -28.83 3.22 12.25
N VAL A 105 -29.69 3.43 11.25
CA VAL A 105 -29.46 4.42 10.17
C VAL A 105 -29.08 5.83 10.68
N PRO A 106 -29.76 6.43 11.68
CA PRO A 106 -29.38 7.78 12.14
C PRO A 106 -28.00 7.82 12.80
N GLU A 107 -27.62 6.76 13.51
CA GLU A 107 -26.29 6.63 14.13
C GLU A 107 -25.20 6.49 13.07
N PHE A 108 -25.48 5.72 12.01
CA PHE A 108 -24.60 5.62 10.85
C PHE A 108 -24.41 6.98 10.15
N LEU A 109 -25.49 7.71 9.88
CA LEU A 109 -25.43 9.04 9.24
C LEU A 109 -24.61 10.04 10.06
N LEU A 110 -24.83 10.06 11.39
CA LEU A 110 -24.04 10.90 12.29
C LEU A 110 -22.56 10.50 12.30
N SER A 111 -22.27 9.20 12.21
CA SER A 111 -20.89 8.70 12.12
C SER A 111 -20.19 9.15 10.82
N CYS A 112 -20.92 9.43 9.74
CA CYS A 112 -20.34 9.90 8.48
C CYS A 112 -19.95 11.38 8.49
N VAL A 113 -20.40 12.18 9.46
CA VAL A 113 -20.11 13.63 9.49
C VAL A 113 -18.63 13.93 9.77
N PRO A 114 -17.98 13.39 10.82
CA PRO A 114 -16.56 13.65 11.08
C PRO A 114 -15.60 13.31 9.93
N PRO A 115 -15.69 12.16 9.21
CA PRO A 115 -14.77 11.87 8.11
C PRO A 115 -14.98 12.82 6.93
N LEU A 116 -16.22 13.29 6.68
CA LEU A 116 -16.49 14.31 5.68
C LEU A 116 -15.91 15.68 6.08
N VAL A 117 -16.04 16.08 7.34
CA VAL A 117 -15.41 17.32 7.85
C VAL A 117 -13.89 17.24 7.71
N LEU A 118 -13.27 16.12 8.07
CA LEU A 118 -11.84 15.91 7.87
C LEU A 118 -11.45 15.99 6.39
N SER A 119 -12.26 15.43 5.49
CA SER A 119 -12.04 15.51 4.05
C SER A 119 -12.06 16.95 3.54
N VAL A 120 -13.00 17.77 4.03
CA VAL A 120 -13.06 19.21 3.73
C VAL A 120 -11.80 19.92 4.25
N LEU A 121 -11.38 19.64 5.48
CA LEU A 121 -10.15 20.21 6.04
C LEU A 121 -8.90 19.84 5.21
N MET A 122 -8.79 18.58 4.78
CA MET A 122 -7.69 18.14 3.90
C MET A 122 -7.69 18.88 2.56
N LEU A 123 -8.86 19.10 1.96
CA LEU A 123 -9.00 19.87 0.73
C LEU A 123 -8.63 21.35 0.95
N LEU A 124 -9.00 21.95 2.08
CA LEU A 124 -8.60 23.32 2.41
C LEU A 124 -7.07 23.44 2.56
N VAL A 125 -6.43 22.47 3.21
CA VAL A 125 -4.95 22.41 3.27
C VAL A 125 -4.35 22.25 1.88
N ALA A 126 -4.96 21.45 1.00
CA ALA A 126 -4.51 21.30 -0.38
C ALA A 126 -4.60 22.62 -1.16
N VAL A 127 -5.74 23.33 -1.06
CA VAL A 127 -5.96 24.63 -1.70
C VAL A 127 -4.96 25.66 -1.20
N GLU A 128 -4.74 25.73 0.11
CA GLU A 128 -3.76 26.66 0.69
C GLU A 128 -2.33 26.32 0.29
N GLY A 129 -2.01 25.02 0.19
CA GLY A 129 -0.73 24.53 -0.33
C GLY A 129 -0.48 24.99 -1.77
N ILE A 130 -1.48 24.85 -2.65
CA ILE A 130 -1.42 25.29 -4.05
C ILE A 130 -1.30 26.81 -4.15
N ARG A 131 -2.09 27.56 -3.36
CA ARG A 131 -2.09 29.03 -3.36
C ARG A 131 -0.74 29.61 -2.93
N ARG A 132 -0.14 29.05 -1.87
CA ARG A 132 1.13 29.55 -1.32
C ARG A 132 2.33 29.13 -2.18
N TRP A 133 2.26 28.03 -2.91
CA TRP A 133 3.38 27.45 -3.66
C TRP A 133 3.01 27.06 -5.10
N PRO A 134 2.61 28.03 -5.95
CA PRO A 134 2.24 27.74 -7.33
C PRO A 134 3.45 27.17 -8.10
N GLY A 135 3.27 25.98 -8.70
CA GLY A 135 4.27 25.34 -9.56
C GLY A 135 5.43 24.65 -8.84
N ARG A 136 5.46 24.59 -7.51
CA ARG A 136 6.45 23.83 -6.73
C ARG A 136 5.78 23.07 -5.60
N ALA A 137 5.90 21.74 -5.57
CA ALA A 137 5.50 20.99 -4.39
C ALA A 137 6.40 21.38 -3.21
N PHE A 138 5.77 21.67 -2.06
CA PHE A 138 6.43 22.14 -0.83
C PHE A 138 7.57 21.20 -0.38
N LEU A 139 7.36 19.88 -0.52
CA LEU A 139 8.32 18.84 -0.18
C LEU A 139 8.89 18.23 -1.47
N ASN A 140 9.85 18.93 -2.07
CA ASN A 140 10.76 18.30 -3.02
C ASN A 140 11.68 17.36 -2.20
N PRO A 141 11.89 16.08 -2.57
CA PRO A 141 12.81 15.20 -1.83
C PRO A 141 14.22 15.79 -1.64
N GLN A 142 14.63 16.72 -2.51
CA GLN A 142 15.86 17.51 -2.35
C GLN A 142 15.74 18.66 -1.32
N SER A 143 14.55 19.24 -1.13
CA SER A 143 14.29 20.28 -0.12
C SER A 143 14.08 19.72 1.28
N VAL A 144 13.66 18.46 1.46
CA VAL A 144 13.55 17.78 2.77
C VAL A 144 14.92 17.60 3.46
N GLN A 145 16.02 17.68 2.71
CA GLN A 145 17.36 17.74 3.30
C GLN A 145 17.57 19.04 4.10
N VAL A 146 16.88 20.13 3.78
CA VAL A 146 17.09 21.44 4.41
C VAL A 146 16.52 21.49 5.85
N PRO A 147 15.28 21.04 6.14
CA PRO A 147 14.78 20.91 7.51
C PRO A 147 15.54 19.89 8.33
N ARG A 148 15.93 18.74 7.73
CA ARG A 148 16.73 17.73 8.42
C ARG A 148 18.11 18.27 8.81
N ARG A 149 18.81 18.94 7.89
CA ARG A 149 20.07 19.63 8.19
C ARG A 149 19.88 20.75 9.21
N TRP A 150 18.74 21.45 9.22
CA TRP A 150 18.45 22.46 10.23
C TRP A 150 18.25 21.83 11.61
N LEU A 151 17.52 20.71 11.70
CA LEU A 151 17.28 19.98 12.93
C LEU A 151 18.57 19.32 13.44
N GLU A 152 19.34 18.67 12.56
CA GLU A 152 20.66 18.11 12.88
C GLU A 152 21.63 19.21 13.32
N ARG A 153 21.65 20.38 12.68
CA ARG A 153 22.42 21.55 13.14
C ARG A 153 21.96 22.06 14.50
N ARG A 154 20.65 22.08 14.77
CA ARG A 154 20.12 22.48 16.09
C ARG A 154 20.48 21.48 17.18
N ILE A 155 20.35 20.19 16.90
CA ILE A 155 20.65 19.09 17.84
C ILE A 155 22.17 19.04 18.07
N ALA A 156 22.99 19.12 17.02
CA ALA A 156 24.45 19.18 17.15
C ALA A 156 24.91 20.44 17.89
N GLY A 157 24.27 21.60 17.62
CA GLY A 157 24.50 22.85 18.36
C GLY A 157 24.03 22.80 19.82
N TRP A 158 23.08 21.95 20.15
CA TRP A 158 22.65 21.67 21.53
C TRP A 158 23.63 20.73 22.22
N ILE A 159 24.01 19.63 21.56
CA ILE A 159 24.96 18.64 22.07
C ILE A 159 26.33 19.28 22.30
N SER A 160 26.81 20.14 21.39
CA SER A 160 28.09 20.86 21.54
C SER A 160 28.08 21.88 22.69
N ARG A 161 26.91 22.47 22.98
CA ARG A 161 26.69 23.31 24.16
C ARG A 161 26.69 22.52 25.47
N VAL A 162 26.17 21.30 25.45
CA VAL A 162 26.14 20.40 26.62
C VAL A 162 27.48 19.71 26.86
N ARG A 163 28.27 19.44 25.82
CA ARG A 163 29.48 18.61 25.91
C ARG A 163 30.81 19.38 26.03
N GLY A 164 30.78 20.71 26.09
CA GLY A 164 31.98 21.51 26.33
C GLY A 164 33.04 21.43 25.22
N ARG A 165 32.95 22.32 24.24
CA ARG A 165 34.05 22.98 23.47
C ARG A 165 35.28 22.19 22.97
N SER A 166 35.24 20.85 22.82
CA SER A 166 36.38 20.05 22.31
C SER A 166 36.24 19.55 20.86
N ASP A 167 35.03 19.36 20.32
CA ASP A 167 34.82 18.61 19.07
C ASP A 167 34.47 19.46 17.83
N SER A 168 34.80 20.74 17.82
CA SER A 168 34.51 21.62 16.67
C SER A 168 35.26 21.24 15.38
N ARG A 169 36.34 20.45 15.46
CA ARG A 169 37.00 19.87 14.27
C ARG A 169 36.28 18.65 13.68
N ALA A 170 35.65 17.82 14.52
CA ALA A 170 34.94 16.62 14.05
C ALA A 170 33.64 16.94 13.28
N ALA A 171 32.96 18.04 13.64
CA ALA A 171 31.77 18.50 12.93
C ALA A 171 32.09 19.08 11.54
N VAL A 172 33.19 19.83 11.42
CA VAL A 172 33.63 20.41 10.13
C VAL A 172 34.18 19.33 9.20
N ASP A 173 34.91 18.33 9.73
CA ASP A 173 35.35 17.18 8.92
C ASP A 173 34.16 16.31 8.48
N SER A 174 33.04 16.28 9.23
CA SER A 174 31.83 15.58 8.79
C SER A 174 31.07 16.31 7.67
N GLU A 175 31.17 17.64 7.59
CA GLU A 175 30.56 18.43 6.52
C GLU A 175 31.36 18.35 5.20
N VAL A 176 32.68 18.11 5.28
CA VAL A 176 33.55 17.95 4.09
C VAL A 176 33.56 16.50 3.57
N ARG A 177 33.25 15.50 4.41
CA ARG A 177 33.31 14.07 4.03
C ARG A 177 32.01 13.44 3.52
N GLU A 178 30.91 14.17 3.35
CA GLU A 178 29.88 13.80 2.37
C GLU A 178 30.26 14.31 0.97
N SER A 179 31.52 14.08 0.60
CA SER A 179 31.93 14.09 -0.79
C SER A 179 30.94 13.21 -1.56
N ARG A 180 30.25 13.80 -2.55
CA ARG A 180 29.41 13.10 -3.52
C ARG A 180 30.30 12.24 -4.43
N HIS A 181 31.06 11.31 -3.85
CA HIS A 181 31.73 10.29 -4.63
C HIS A 181 30.65 9.38 -5.17
N MET A 182 30.35 9.58 -6.46
CA MET A 182 29.56 8.65 -7.23
C MET A 182 30.25 7.29 -7.13
N PRO A 183 29.59 6.25 -6.59
CA PRO A 183 30.24 4.97 -6.44
C PRO A 183 30.65 4.45 -7.83
N GLU A 184 31.88 3.96 -7.94
CA GLU A 184 32.43 3.40 -9.18
C GLU A 184 31.61 2.19 -9.69
N ARG A 185 30.90 1.51 -8.78
CA ARG A 185 30.03 0.37 -9.07
C ARG A 185 28.56 0.74 -8.88
N ASP A 186 27.72 0.32 -9.83
CA ASP A 186 26.26 0.52 -9.88
C ASP A 186 25.80 1.97 -9.62
N PRO A 187 26.26 2.95 -10.40
CA PRO A 187 25.93 4.37 -10.17
C PRO A 187 24.43 4.67 -10.27
N VAL A 188 23.73 4.02 -11.21
CA VAL A 188 22.29 4.20 -11.42
C VAL A 188 21.51 3.67 -10.23
N ARG A 189 21.90 2.51 -9.70
CA ARG A 189 21.29 1.91 -8.50
C ARG A 189 21.44 2.80 -7.28
N TRP A 190 22.63 3.36 -7.06
CA TRP A 190 22.86 4.29 -5.96
C TRP A 190 21.95 5.52 -6.06
N ARG A 191 21.83 6.11 -7.27
CA ARG A 191 20.95 7.25 -7.52
C ARG A 191 19.48 6.93 -7.20
N GLU A 192 18.97 5.79 -7.67
CA GLU A 192 17.57 5.39 -7.42
C GLU A 192 17.30 5.14 -5.93
N LEU A 193 18.24 4.50 -5.22
CA LEU A 193 18.14 4.26 -3.78
C LEU A 193 18.27 5.56 -2.96
N ALA A 194 19.12 6.50 -3.37
CA ALA A 194 19.29 7.77 -2.67
C ALA A 194 18.07 8.69 -2.84
N ARG A 195 17.41 8.63 -4.00
CA ARG A 195 16.29 9.50 -4.37
C ARG A 195 15.01 9.20 -3.59
N ASN A 196 14.63 7.93 -3.47
CA ASN A 196 13.36 7.57 -2.85
C ASN A 196 13.56 7.27 -1.34
N PRO A 197 13.06 8.12 -0.42
CA PRO A 197 13.19 7.91 1.01
C PRO A 197 12.50 6.63 1.50
N GLN A 198 11.52 6.10 0.77
CA GLN A 198 10.86 4.84 1.11
C GLN A 198 11.77 3.63 0.94
N THR A 199 12.85 3.74 0.17
CA THR A 199 13.83 2.66 0.08
C THR A 199 14.64 2.51 1.39
N ARG A 200 14.52 3.46 2.32
CA ARG A 200 15.23 3.43 3.61
C ARG A 200 14.49 2.54 4.61
N TRP A 201 15.25 1.73 5.31
CA TRP A 201 14.71 0.79 6.31
C TRP A 201 13.97 1.50 7.45
N HIS A 202 14.42 2.69 7.87
CA HIS A 202 13.82 3.43 8.99
C HIS A 202 12.33 3.74 8.78
N ALA A 203 11.93 4.11 7.56
CA ALA A 203 10.53 4.37 7.25
C ALA A 203 9.69 3.11 7.47
N HIS A 204 10.19 1.96 7.01
CA HIS A 204 9.52 0.67 7.15
C HIS A 204 9.51 0.10 8.57
N VAL A 205 10.54 0.35 9.36
CA VAL A 205 10.50 0.03 10.79
C VAL A 205 9.47 0.89 11.50
N LEU A 206 9.45 2.19 11.24
CA LEU A 206 8.44 3.09 11.80
C LEU A 206 7.02 2.65 11.41
N TYR A 207 6.84 2.25 10.16
CA TYR A 207 5.59 1.65 9.68
C TYR A 207 5.20 0.37 10.40
N CYS A 208 6.14 -0.55 10.60
CA CYS A 208 5.86 -1.79 11.36
C CYS A 208 5.44 -1.48 12.80
N VAL A 209 6.11 -0.51 13.43
CA VAL A 209 5.81 -0.08 14.80
C VAL A 209 4.43 0.56 14.88
N THR A 210 4.09 1.49 13.99
CA THR A 210 2.77 2.15 13.99
C THR A 210 1.64 1.18 13.71
N VAL A 211 1.85 0.23 12.78
CA VAL A 211 0.88 -0.86 12.53
C VAL A 211 0.69 -1.71 13.78
N LEU A 212 1.77 -2.13 14.44
CA LEU A 212 1.67 -2.97 15.64
C LEU A 212 0.94 -2.24 16.79
N LEU A 213 1.28 -0.97 17.03
CA LEU A 213 0.61 -0.14 18.03
C LEU A 213 -0.88 0.05 17.70
N GLY A 214 -1.21 0.33 16.45
CA GLY A 214 -2.59 0.45 15.99
C GLY A 214 -3.38 -0.86 16.15
N LEU A 215 -2.76 -2.01 15.88
CA LEU A 215 -3.37 -3.32 16.08
C LEU A 215 -3.62 -3.65 17.56
N LEU A 216 -2.65 -3.33 18.43
CA LEU A 216 -2.80 -3.53 19.87
C LEU A 216 -3.90 -2.63 20.45
N TRP A 217 -4.00 -1.38 19.98
CA TRP A 217 -5.08 -0.48 20.35
C TRP A 217 -6.44 -0.98 19.86
N LEU A 218 -6.55 -1.39 18.58
CA LEU A 218 -7.77 -1.98 18.03
C LEU A 218 -8.21 -3.22 18.81
N ARG A 219 -7.26 -4.07 19.22
CA ARG A 219 -7.55 -5.26 20.03
C ARG A 219 -8.18 -4.90 21.39
N ARG A 220 -7.81 -3.76 21.96
CA ARG A 220 -8.34 -3.29 23.25
C ARG A 220 -9.76 -2.71 23.11
N GLN A 221 -10.03 -2.02 21.99
CA GLN A 221 -11.28 -1.30 21.78
C GLN A 221 -12.40 -2.16 21.17
N LEU A 222 -12.06 -3.14 20.33
CA LEU A 222 -13.03 -3.98 19.63
C LEU A 222 -13.35 -5.25 20.43
N SER A 223 -14.59 -5.73 20.30
CA SER A 223 -14.93 -7.07 20.81
C SER A 223 -14.09 -8.14 20.09
N PRO A 224 -13.86 -9.31 20.72
CA PRO A 224 -13.06 -10.39 20.12
C PRO A 224 -13.53 -10.78 18.72
N LEU A 225 -14.84 -10.76 18.48
CA LEU A 225 -15.45 -11.07 17.18
C LEU A 225 -15.15 -9.98 16.13
N GLU A 226 -15.36 -8.71 16.47
CA GLU A 226 -15.11 -7.57 15.58
C GLU A 226 -13.62 -7.45 15.23
N PHE A 227 -12.74 -7.72 16.19
CA PHE A 227 -11.30 -7.77 15.98
C PHE A 227 -10.90 -8.90 15.02
N ALA A 228 -11.46 -10.11 15.19
CA ALA A 228 -11.18 -11.25 14.31
C ALA A 228 -11.60 -10.98 12.85
N VAL A 229 -12.72 -10.26 12.64
CA VAL A 229 -13.22 -9.93 11.30
C VAL A 229 -12.44 -8.78 10.64
N SER A 230 -11.98 -7.79 11.43
CA SER A 230 -11.29 -6.60 10.91
C SER A 230 -9.84 -6.86 10.49
N LEU A 231 -9.11 -7.73 11.21
CA LEU A 231 -7.71 -8.05 10.90
C LEU A 231 -7.47 -8.46 9.43
N PRO A 232 -8.32 -9.29 8.80
CA PRO A 232 -8.04 -9.79 7.45
C PRO A 232 -8.48 -8.82 6.38
N VAL A 233 -9.50 -8.00 6.66
CA VAL A 233 -9.82 -6.83 5.85
C VAL A 233 -8.63 -5.87 5.82
N LEU A 234 -8.01 -5.63 6.98
CA LEU A 234 -6.80 -4.79 7.07
C LEU A 234 -5.62 -5.43 6.31
N GLN A 235 -5.42 -6.75 6.41
CA GLN A 235 -4.41 -7.47 5.64
C GLN A 235 -4.63 -7.35 4.12
N VAL A 236 -5.87 -7.48 3.68
CA VAL A 236 -6.23 -7.35 2.27
C VAL A 236 -6.00 -5.92 1.78
N ALA A 237 -6.48 -4.92 2.53
CA ALA A 237 -6.25 -3.52 2.22
C ALA A 237 -4.74 -3.20 2.15
N TYR A 238 -3.96 -3.74 3.09
CA TYR A 238 -2.52 -3.53 3.13
C TYR A 238 -1.78 -4.19 1.95
N GLY A 239 -2.19 -5.39 1.56
CA GLY A 239 -1.65 -6.06 0.38
C GLY A 239 -1.98 -5.32 -0.92
N LEU A 240 -3.21 -4.84 -1.08
CA LEU A 240 -3.62 -4.03 -2.24
C LEU A 240 -2.86 -2.70 -2.32
N LEU A 241 -2.65 -2.04 -1.18
CA LEU A 241 -1.85 -0.82 -1.11
C LEU A 241 -0.38 -1.09 -1.45
N SER A 242 0.15 -2.24 -1.03
CA SER A 242 1.51 -2.67 -1.38
C SER A 242 1.65 -2.86 -2.90
N MET A 243 0.64 -3.43 -3.57
CA MET A 243 0.60 -3.54 -5.03
C MET A 243 0.62 -2.16 -5.69
N LEU A 244 -0.23 -1.23 -5.22
CA LEU A 244 -0.29 0.15 -5.71
C LEU A 244 1.07 0.87 -5.57
N MET A 245 1.71 0.73 -4.40
CA MET A 245 3.03 1.31 -4.11
C MET A 245 4.11 0.79 -5.06
N VAL A 246 4.12 -0.51 -5.34
CA VAL A 246 5.06 -1.12 -6.30
C VAL A 246 4.84 -0.57 -7.71
N VAL A 247 3.59 -0.46 -8.18
CA VAL A 247 3.30 0.11 -9.51
C VAL A 247 3.80 1.55 -9.61
N VAL A 248 3.53 2.37 -8.59
CA VAL A 248 3.94 3.78 -8.57
C VAL A 248 5.46 3.92 -8.60
N CYS A 249 6.18 3.15 -7.77
CA CYS A 249 7.65 3.14 -7.76
C CYS A 249 8.23 2.76 -9.13
N VAL A 250 7.71 1.71 -9.76
CA VAL A 250 8.18 1.27 -11.09
C VAL A 250 7.91 2.34 -12.14
N CYS A 251 6.68 2.84 -12.21
CA CYS A 251 6.31 3.84 -13.20
C CYS A 251 7.09 5.14 -13.02
N GLU A 252 7.31 5.59 -11.78
CA GLU A 252 8.13 6.77 -11.50
C GLU A 252 9.59 6.53 -11.90
N SER A 253 10.19 5.38 -11.59
CA SER A 253 11.59 5.08 -11.95
C SER A 253 11.85 5.08 -13.46
N LEU A 254 10.89 4.61 -14.27
CA LEU A 254 11.04 4.45 -15.71
C LEU A 254 10.52 5.65 -16.51
N ALA A 255 9.39 6.24 -16.12
CA ALA A 255 8.81 7.36 -16.85
C ALA A 255 9.48 8.70 -16.53
N PHE A 256 10.12 8.83 -15.37
CA PHE A 256 10.74 10.09 -14.97
C PHE A 256 11.93 10.50 -15.85
N GLU A 257 12.77 9.55 -16.27
CA GLU A 257 13.90 9.85 -17.17
C GLU A 257 13.42 10.34 -18.54
N ARG A 258 12.24 9.89 -18.98
CA ARG A 258 11.60 10.38 -20.21
C ARG A 258 11.08 11.79 -20.04
N GLN A 259 10.48 12.10 -18.89
CA GLN A 259 10.01 13.46 -18.56
C GLN A 259 11.15 14.47 -18.42
N GLN A 260 12.33 14.02 -17.96
CA GLN A 260 13.49 14.89 -17.81
C GLN A 260 14.35 15.03 -19.07
N GLY A 261 14.06 14.28 -20.14
CA GLY A 261 14.90 14.26 -21.35
C GLY A 261 16.30 13.68 -21.10
N THR A 262 16.51 12.98 -19.98
CA THR A 262 17.80 12.41 -19.57
C THR A 262 17.97 10.97 -20.01
N ARG A 263 17.00 10.44 -20.77
CA ARG A 263 17.06 9.09 -21.36
C ARG A 263 18.29 8.93 -22.26
N ASP A 264 18.57 9.91 -23.09
CA ASP A 264 19.67 9.83 -24.07
C ASP A 264 21.03 9.80 -23.37
N LEU A 265 21.17 10.50 -22.24
CA LEU A 265 22.37 10.46 -21.39
C LEU A 265 22.59 9.11 -20.71
N LEU A 266 21.51 8.39 -20.37
CA LEU A 266 21.62 7.04 -19.80
C LEU A 266 22.07 6.02 -20.84
N TRP A 267 21.80 6.27 -22.12
CA TRP A 267 22.15 5.40 -23.23
C TRP A 267 23.61 5.51 -23.64
N LEU A 268 24.26 6.62 -23.33
CA LEU A 268 25.69 6.80 -23.50
C LEU A 268 26.52 6.05 -22.44
N MET A 269 25.89 5.48 -21.41
CA MET A 269 26.60 4.71 -20.39
C MET A 269 27.02 3.34 -20.92
N PRO A 270 28.27 2.88 -20.70
CA PRO A 270 28.75 1.58 -21.16
C PRO A 270 28.21 0.44 -20.26
N ILE A 271 26.89 0.27 -20.21
CA ILE A 271 26.19 -0.71 -19.37
C ILE A 271 25.20 -1.47 -20.26
N SER A 272 25.12 -2.80 -20.11
CA SER A 272 24.13 -3.59 -20.84
C SER A 272 22.69 -3.19 -20.46
N ASN A 273 21.77 -3.23 -21.42
CA ASN A 273 20.38 -2.77 -21.23
C ASN A 273 19.66 -3.56 -20.12
N VAL A 274 19.99 -4.86 -19.99
CA VAL A 274 19.47 -5.72 -18.91
C VAL A 274 19.95 -5.23 -17.55
N GLU A 275 21.22 -4.87 -17.43
CA GLU A 275 21.79 -4.36 -16.18
C GLU A 275 21.30 -2.95 -15.88
N LEU A 276 21.14 -2.09 -16.89
CA LEU A 276 20.53 -0.77 -16.75
C LEU A 276 19.11 -0.88 -16.18
N LEU A 277 18.27 -1.75 -16.75
CA LEU A 277 16.91 -1.96 -16.26
C LEU A 277 16.91 -2.51 -14.83
N ARG A 278 17.83 -3.43 -14.51
CA ARG A 278 17.97 -3.98 -13.15
C ARG A 278 18.34 -2.90 -12.14
N GLN A 279 19.29 -2.03 -12.47
CA GLN A 279 19.71 -0.93 -11.61
C GLN A 279 18.59 0.11 -11.44
N LYS A 280 17.81 0.36 -12.50
CA LYS A 280 16.62 1.22 -12.43
C LYS A 280 15.52 0.67 -11.52
N LEU A 281 15.32 -0.64 -11.56
CA LEU A 281 14.32 -1.31 -10.71
C LEU A 281 14.79 -1.58 -9.29
N ALA A 282 16.06 -1.35 -8.95
CA ALA A 282 16.60 -1.65 -7.62
C ALA A 282 15.89 -0.89 -6.48
N GLY A 283 15.41 0.33 -6.74
CA GLY A 283 14.57 1.07 -5.79
C GLY A 283 13.22 0.38 -5.55
N ALA A 284 12.54 -0.04 -6.63
CA ALA A 284 11.28 -0.77 -6.55
C ALA A 284 11.45 -2.15 -5.89
N ASP A 285 12.55 -2.85 -6.18
CA ASP A 285 12.88 -4.14 -5.55
C ASP A 285 13.09 -4.00 -4.04
N ARG A 286 13.80 -2.95 -3.61
CA ARG A 286 14.00 -2.70 -2.18
C ARG A 286 12.68 -2.36 -1.49
N VAL A 287 11.84 -1.51 -2.09
CA VAL A 287 10.51 -1.18 -1.55
C VAL A 287 9.63 -2.43 -1.49
N LEU A 288 9.66 -3.30 -2.50
CA LEU A 288 8.93 -4.57 -2.51
C LEU A 288 9.31 -5.44 -1.31
N TRP A 289 10.60 -5.64 -1.05
CA TRP A 289 11.06 -6.42 0.11
C TRP A 289 10.68 -5.79 1.44
N LEU A 290 10.77 -4.46 1.54
CA LEU A 290 10.39 -3.74 2.75
C LEU A 290 8.87 -3.77 2.99
N LEU A 291 8.05 -3.79 1.94
CA LEU A 291 6.61 -4.03 2.02
C LEU A 291 6.29 -5.49 2.38
N MET A 292 7.10 -6.45 1.95
CA MET A 292 6.96 -7.84 2.41
C MET A 292 7.22 -7.96 3.90
N LEU A 293 8.24 -7.27 4.42
CA LEU A 293 8.52 -7.24 5.85
C LEU A 293 7.32 -6.73 6.65
N SER A 294 6.69 -5.63 6.21
CA SER A 294 5.53 -5.07 6.91
C SER A 294 4.25 -5.90 6.73
N ASN A 295 4.07 -6.61 5.61
CA ASN A 295 2.97 -7.57 5.48
C ASN A 295 3.19 -8.80 6.36
N MET A 296 4.45 -9.23 6.51
CA MET A 296 4.82 -10.32 7.41
C MET A 296 4.56 -9.98 8.87
N THR A 297 4.86 -8.75 9.31
CA THR A 297 4.53 -8.32 10.68
C THR A 297 3.03 -8.38 10.91
N LEU A 298 2.21 -7.86 9.98
CA LEU A 298 0.75 -7.91 10.12
C LEU A 298 0.19 -9.34 10.09
N ALA A 299 0.73 -10.20 9.23
CA ALA A 299 0.33 -11.61 9.16
C ALA A 299 0.74 -12.41 10.42
N MET A 300 1.90 -12.10 11.00
CA MET A 300 2.32 -12.65 12.29
C MET A 300 1.47 -12.11 13.45
N SER A 301 1.20 -10.80 13.47
CA SER A 301 0.29 -10.19 14.45
C SER A 301 -1.08 -10.86 14.41
N ARG A 302 -1.59 -11.21 13.24
CA ARG A 302 -2.82 -11.97 13.12
C ARG A 302 -2.71 -13.36 13.75
N LEU A 303 -1.64 -14.10 13.47
CA LEU A 303 -1.45 -15.45 14.03
C LEU A 303 -1.32 -15.43 15.56
N LEU A 304 -0.76 -14.36 16.13
CA LEU A 304 -0.52 -14.21 17.58
C LEU A 304 -1.67 -13.55 18.34
N LEU A 305 -2.39 -12.61 17.72
CA LEU A 305 -3.38 -11.76 18.39
C LEU A 305 -4.83 -12.19 18.14
N ASP A 306 -5.10 -13.00 17.11
CA ASP A 306 -6.46 -13.43 16.78
C ASP A 306 -7.03 -14.34 17.89
N PRO A 307 -8.03 -13.86 18.65
CA PRO A 307 -8.60 -14.61 19.76
C PRO A 307 -9.41 -15.83 19.31
N MET A 308 -9.81 -15.89 18.02
CA MET A 308 -10.60 -16.97 17.46
C MET A 308 -9.74 -18.06 16.80
N SER A 309 -8.43 -17.82 16.64
CA SER A 309 -7.49 -18.78 16.10
C SER A 309 -7.16 -19.86 17.15
N ARG A 310 -7.76 -21.05 17.02
CA ARG A 310 -7.40 -22.23 17.84
C ARG A 310 -6.06 -22.87 17.45
N ILE A 311 -5.44 -22.37 16.39
CA ILE A 311 -4.31 -22.98 15.70
C ILE A 311 -2.98 -22.45 16.26
N GLY A 312 -2.96 -21.22 16.78
CA GLY A 312 -1.74 -20.59 17.30
C GLY A 312 -0.52 -20.79 16.39
N LEU A 313 0.64 -21.07 16.99
CA LEU A 313 1.89 -21.42 16.30
C LEU A 313 1.95 -22.90 15.83
N SER A 314 0.82 -23.56 15.56
CA SER A 314 0.86 -24.94 15.04
C SER A 314 1.41 -25.01 13.61
N VAL A 315 1.87 -26.21 13.23
CA VAL A 315 2.46 -26.49 11.91
C VAL A 315 1.54 -26.07 10.76
N GLN A 316 0.23 -26.30 10.91
CA GLN A 316 -0.75 -25.85 9.92
C GLN A 316 -0.73 -24.31 9.83
N GLY A 317 -0.88 -23.59 10.94
CA GLY A 317 -0.83 -22.12 10.96
C GLY A 317 0.41 -21.55 10.27
N VAL A 318 1.58 -22.14 10.53
CA VAL A 318 2.85 -21.75 9.89
C VAL A 318 2.85 -22.03 8.38
N LEU A 319 2.43 -23.22 7.94
CA LEU A 319 2.32 -23.54 6.51
C LEU A 319 1.38 -22.60 5.77
N TYR A 320 0.25 -22.23 6.41
CA TYR A 320 -0.69 -21.25 5.86
C TYR A 320 -0.07 -19.85 5.79
N LEU A 321 0.64 -19.41 6.83
CA LEU A 321 1.35 -18.13 6.81
C LEU A 321 2.38 -18.08 5.66
N VAL A 322 3.22 -19.11 5.54
CA VAL A 322 4.28 -19.18 4.53
C VAL A 322 3.70 -19.20 3.12
N SER A 323 2.68 -20.01 2.86
CA SER A 323 2.01 -20.05 1.55
C SER A 323 1.34 -18.72 1.21
N GLY A 324 0.72 -18.04 2.18
CA GLY A 324 0.14 -16.71 1.97
C GLY A 324 1.17 -15.64 1.64
N LEU A 325 2.31 -15.67 2.32
CA LEU A 325 3.43 -14.75 2.06
C LEU A 325 4.09 -15.03 0.70
N LEU A 326 4.25 -16.30 0.32
CA LEU A 326 4.77 -16.69 -0.99
C LEU A 326 3.84 -16.23 -2.12
N LEU A 327 2.52 -16.41 -1.95
CA LEU A 327 1.53 -15.93 -2.91
C LEU A 327 1.57 -14.40 -3.01
N LEU A 328 1.65 -13.69 -1.89
CA LEU A 328 1.76 -12.23 -1.88
C LEU A 328 3.05 -11.75 -2.56
N LEU A 329 4.18 -12.40 -2.29
CA LEU A 329 5.48 -12.11 -2.92
C LEU A 329 5.41 -12.30 -4.44
N MET A 330 4.80 -13.41 -4.88
CA MET A 330 4.56 -13.69 -6.29
C MET A 330 3.68 -12.60 -6.93
N VAL A 331 2.59 -12.22 -6.26
CA VAL A 331 1.69 -11.17 -6.72
C VAL A 331 2.42 -9.83 -6.86
N LEU A 332 3.19 -9.40 -5.86
CA LEU A 332 3.96 -8.15 -5.95
C LEU A 332 4.96 -8.17 -7.10
N HIS A 333 5.62 -9.31 -7.34
CA HIS A 333 6.53 -9.46 -8.47
C HIS A 333 5.78 -9.40 -9.80
N LEU A 334 4.61 -10.03 -9.92
CA LEU A 334 3.78 -9.96 -11.12
C LEU A 334 3.35 -8.53 -11.42
N VAL A 335 2.85 -7.82 -10.41
CA VAL A 335 2.48 -6.40 -10.49
C VAL A 335 3.67 -5.54 -10.93
N LYS A 336 4.86 -5.77 -10.35
CA LYS A 336 6.10 -5.08 -10.74
C LYS A 336 6.36 -5.23 -12.23
N TRP A 337 6.37 -6.45 -12.77
CA TRP A 337 6.67 -6.69 -14.18
C TRP A 337 5.55 -6.24 -15.13
N LEU A 338 4.29 -6.27 -14.71
CA LEU A 338 3.19 -5.68 -15.47
C LEU A 338 3.35 -4.16 -15.58
N ALA A 339 3.74 -3.50 -14.49
CA ALA A 339 4.04 -2.07 -14.48
C ALA A 339 5.26 -1.75 -15.37
N VAL A 340 6.30 -2.59 -15.35
CA VAL A 340 7.45 -2.44 -16.28
C VAL A 340 6.96 -2.53 -17.72
N TRP A 341 6.22 -3.58 -18.07
CA TRP A 341 5.72 -3.80 -19.43
C TRP A 341 4.94 -2.59 -19.96
N GLN A 342 4.01 -2.06 -19.17
CA GLN A 342 3.20 -0.91 -19.57
C GLN A 342 4.00 0.39 -19.56
N SER A 343 4.87 0.61 -18.57
CA SER A 343 5.71 1.80 -18.51
C SER A 343 6.66 1.88 -19.71
N LEU A 344 7.23 0.77 -20.16
CA LEU A 344 8.09 0.74 -21.34
C LEU A 344 7.38 1.27 -22.59
N ARG A 345 6.07 1.01 -22.74
CA ARG A 345 5.25 1.43 -23.89
C ARG A 345 4.65 2.83 -23.80
N CYS A 346 4.84 3.54 -22.68
CA CYS A 346 4.17 4.81 -22.43
C CYS A 346 5.17 5.96 -22.27
N GLU A 347 4.95 7.06 -22.99
CA GLU A 347 5.86 8.23 -22.95
C GLU A 347 5.70 9.08 -21.68
N GLY A 348 4.50 9.09 -21.08
CA GLY A 348 4.20 9.90 -19.90
C GLY A 348 3.90 9.08 -18.65
N LEU A 349 4.26 9.62 -17.48
CA LEU A 349 4.03 8.99 -16.16
C LEU A 349 2.55 8.70 -15.91
N LEU A 350 1.66 9.65 -16.20
CA LEU A 350 0.23 9.49 -15.94
C LEU A 350 -0.40 8.42 -16.85
N ARG A 351 0.04 8.33 -18.11
CA ARG A 351 -0.37 7.27 -19.04
C ARG A 351 0.19 5.91 -18.62
N ALA A 352 1.44 5.86 -18.17
CA ALA A 352 2.06 4.65 -17.65
C ALA A 352 1.33 4.13 -16.40
N LEU A 353 1.03 5.02 -15.45
CA LEU A 353 0.27 4.70 -14.25
C LEU A 353 -1.15 4.22 -14.59
N SER A 354 -1.91 4.97 -15.38
CA SER A 354 -3.30 4.62 -15.69
C SER A 354 -3.41 3.30 -16.45
N ARG A 355 -2.53 3.04 -17.42
CA ARG A 355 -2.48 1.76 -18.15
C ARG A 355 -2.00 0.62 -17.26
N SER A 356 -1.01 0.85 -16.41
CA SER A 356 -0.56 -0.19 -15.46
C SER A 356 -1.66 -0.56 -14.48
N MET A 357 -2.38 0.41 -13.92
CA MET A 357 -3.53 0.15 -13.05
C MET A 357 -4.62 -0.59 -13.80
N LEU A 358 -5.00 -0.13 -15.00
CA LEU A 358 -6.04 -0.79 -15.79
C LEU A 358 -5.67 -2.24 -16.10
N VAL A 359 -4.42 -2.53 -16.47
CA VAL A 359 -3.96 -3.89 -16.77
C VAL A 359 -3.91 -4.76 -15.52
N VAL A 360 -3.38 -4.25 -14.40
CA VAL A 360 -3.38 -4.97 -13.13
C VAL A 360 -4.81 -5.27 -12.68
N THR A 361 -5.69 -4.27 -12.66
CA THR A 361 -7.11 -4.45 -12.32
C THR A 361 -7.79 -5.42 -13.27
N SER A 362 -7.51 -5.36 -14.57
CA SER A 362 -8.11 -6.27 -15.55
C SER A 362 -7.70 -7.72 -15.29
N ILE A 363 -6.40 -7.98 -15.11
CA ILE A 363 -5.88 -9.34 -14.86
C ILE A 363 -6.36 -9.89 -13.51
N PHE A 364 -6.55 -9.02 -12.52
CA PHE A 364 -6.83 -9.44 -11.15
C PHE A 364 -8.33 -9.53 -10.86
N VAL A 365 -9.14 -8.60 -11.38
CA VAL A 365 -10.56 -8.46 -11.08
C VAL A 365 -11.44 -9.14 -12.13
N VAL A 366 -11.13 -9.04 -13.43
CA VAL A 366 -12.00 -9.61 -14.48
C VAL A 366 -12.18 -11.12 -14.32
N PRO A 367 -11.13 -11.92 -14.06
CA PRO A 367 -11.32 -13.36 -13.84
C PRO A 367 -12.04 -13.67 -12.52
N ALA A 368 -12.16 -12.70 -11.61
CA ALA A 368 -12.91 -12.84 -10.36
C ALA A 368 -14.41 -12.60 -10.53
N LEU A 369 -14.83 -11.82 -11.52
CA LEU A 369 -16.24 -11.45 -11.71
C LEU A 369 -17.18 -12.67 -11.86
N PRO A 370 -16.86 -13.72 -12.64
CA PRO A 370 -17.74 -14.88 -12.78
C PRO A 370 -17.98 -15.57 -11.43
N LEU A 371 -16.92 -15.74 -10.63
CA LEU A 371 -16.98 -16.37 -9.32
C LEU A 371 -17.80 -15.50 -8.34
N VAL A 372 -17.57 -14.18 -8.34
CA VAL A 372 -18.33 -13.25 -7.49
C VAL A 372 -19.82 -13.28 -7.84
N VAL A 373 -20.17 -13.27 -9.12
CA VAL A 373 -21.57 -13.38 -9.58
C VAL A 373 -22.20 -14.69 -9.16
N GLU A 374 -21.47 -15.81 -9.26
CA GLU A 374 -21.97 -17.13 -8.87
C GLU A 374 -22.14 -17.25 -7.34
N VAL A 375 -21.20 -16.73 -6.55
CA VAL A 375 -21.30 -16.67 -5.09
C VAL A 375 -22.49 -15.80 -4.65
N LEU A 376 -22.73 -14.67 -5.31
CA LEU A 376 -23.89 -13.81 -5.05
C LEU A 376 -25.20 -14.54 -5.39
N ARG A 377 -25.26 -15.24 -6.53
CA ARG A 377 -26.45 -16.03 -6.93
C ARG A 377 -26.80 -17.13 -5.94
N LEU A 378 -25.80 -17.75 -5.32
CA LEU A 378 -25.95 -18.89 -4.41
C LEU A 378 -25.98 -18.48 -2.93
N GLY A 379 -26.20 -17.19 -2.62
CA GLY A 379 -26.39 -16.72 -1.25
C GLY A 379 -25.13 -16.80 -0.37
N GLY A 380 -23.94 -16.82 -0.96
CA GLY A 380 -22.67 -16.82 -0.21
C GLY A 380 -22.20 -18.18 0.29
N ASP A 381 -22.71 -19.28 -0.26
CA ASP A 381 -22.29 -20.63 0.12
C ASP A 381 -20.79 -20.88 -0.19
N SER A 382 -20.01 -21.19 0.85
CA SER A 382 -18.58 -21.50 0.74
C SER A 382 -18.29 -22.79 -0.03
N ALA A 383 -19.27 -23.69 -0.18
CA ALA A 383 -19.10 -24.90 -1.00
C ALA A 383 -18.89 -24.57 -2.49
N VAL A 384 -19.32 -23.39 -2.94
CA VAL A 384 -19.12 -22.92 -4.32
C VAL A 384 -17.62 -22.72 -4.62
N LEU A 385 -16.87 -22.15 -3.68
CA LEU A 385 -15.42 -21.98 -3.82
C LEU A 385 -14.69 -23.32 -3.89
N GLU A 386 -15.14 -24.33 -3.15
CA GLU A 386 -14.54 -25.66 -3.17
C GLU A 386 -14.83 -26.39 -4.50
N ARG A 387 -16.06 -26.28 -5.02
CA ARG A 387 -16.45 -26.90 -6.30
C ARG A 387 -15.84 -26.20 -7.52
N ARG A 388 -15.61 -24.88 -7.45
CA ARG A 388 -15.11 -24.03 -8.54
C ARG A 388 -13.66 -23.59 -8.34
N TRP A 389 -12.87 -24.35 -7.59
CA TRP A 389 -11.48 -23.98 -7.24
C TRP A 389 -10.60 -23.62 -8.44
N PHE A 390 -10.85 -24.23 -9.61
CA PHE A 390 -10.12 -23.95 -10.84
C PHE A 390 -10.35 -22.51 -11.35
N LEU A 391 -11.55 -21.94 -11.17
CA LEU A 391 -11.84 -20.53 -11.50
C LEU A 391 -11.09 -19.58 -10.57
N CYS A 392 -10.88 -19.98 -9.30
CA CYS A 392 -10.07 -19.21 -8.36
C CYS A 392 -8.62 -19.10 -8.83
N CYS A 393 -8.06 -20.15 -9.45
CA CYS A 393 -6.70 -20.14 -9.99
C CYS A 393 -6.53 -19.18 -11.18
N CYS A 394 -7.62 -18.81 -11.88
CA CYS A 394 -7.59 -17.85 -12.99
C CYS A 394 -7.35 -16.40 -12.56
N SER A 395 -7.41 -16.07 -11.26
CA SER A 395 -7.03 -14.75 -10.74
C SER A 395 -6.00 -14.91 -9.62
N PRO A 396 -4.83 -14.26 -9.72
CA PRO A 396 -3.82 -14.33 -8.65
C PRO A 396 -4.33 -13.63 -7.38
N LEU A 397 -5.21 -12.65 -7.53
CA LEU A 397 -5.90 -11.98 -6.43
C LEU A 397 -6.82 -12.96 -5.70
N LEU A 398 -7.62 -13.75 -6.41
CA LEU A 398 -8.52 -14.72 -5.80
C LEU A 398 -7.77 -15.81 -5.05
N VAL A 399 -6.67 -16.33 -5.61
CA VAL A 399 -5.84 -17.33 -4.90
C VAL A 399 -5.31 -16.75 -3.59
N TRP A 400 -4.80 -15.51 -3.61
CA TRP A 400 -4.32 -14.84 -2.40
C TRP A 400 -5.45 -14.50 -1.43
N LEU A 401 -6.58 -13.96 -1.91
CA LEU A 401 -7.75 -13.62 -1.09
C LEU A 401 -8.39 -14.85 -0.47
N ALA A 402 -8.50 -15.96 -1.20
CA ALA A 402 -9.01 -17.22 -0.67
C ALA A 402 -8.13 -17.71 0.47
N HIS A 403 -6.82 -17.49 0.39
CA HIS A 403 -5.90 -17.84 1.47
C HIS A 403 -6.00 -16.88 2.66
N ALA A 404 -6.06 -15.57 2.41
CA ALA A 404 -6.23 -14.55 3.43
C ALA A 404 -7.58 -14.67 4.17
N SER A 405 -8.63 -15.07 3.45
CA SER A 405 -10.00 -15.20 3.96
C SER A 405 -10.30 -16.57 4.55
N ARG A 406 -9.75 -17.69 4.05
CA ARG A 406 -9.99 -18.99 4.69
C ARG A 406 -9.27 -19.08 6.03
N LEU A 407 -8.16 -18.36 6.20
CA LEU A 407 -7.53 -18.07 7.49
C LEU A 407 -8.50 -17.35 8.48
N LEU A 408 -9.66 -16.83 8.05
CA LEU A 408 -10.76 -16.31 8.92
C LEU A 408 -11.77 -17.39 9.36
N ARG A 409 -11.99 -18.46 8.57
CA ARG A 409 -13.15 -19.37 8.71
C ARG A 409 -12.78 -20.78 9.18
N TRP A 410 -11.70 -20.96 9.95
CA TRP A 410 -11.14 -22.30 10.18
C TRP A 410 -12.03 -23.28 10.96
N ARG A 411 -12.80 -24.09 10.21
CA ARG A 411 -13.43 -25.36 10.62
C ARG A 411 -13.47 -26.45 9.51
N GLY A 412 -12.94 -26.23 8.29
CA GLY A 412 -13.17 -27.18 7.16
C GLY A 412 -11.97 -27.46 6.24
N GLY A 413 -11.69 -28.76 6.05
CA GLY A 413 -10.98 -29.41 4.92
C GLY A 413 -9.79 -28.69 4.26
N GLY A 414 -8.56 -29.12 4.57
CA GLY A 414 -7.30 -28.50 4.09
C GLY A 414 -6.86 -28.83 2.66
N GLY A 415 -7.35 -29.91 2.04
CA GLY A 415 -6.81 -30.44 0.79
C GLY A 415 -7.00 -29.53 -0.44
N VAL A 416 -8.23 -29.05 -0.69
CA VAL A 416 -8.56 -28.26 -1.90
C VAL A 416 -7.82 -26.93 -1.94
N LEU A 417 -7.63 -26.28 -0.79
CA LEU A 417 -6.86 -25.03 -0.72
C LEU A 417 -5.39 -25.24 -1.04
N LEU A 418 -4.78 -26.31 -0.53
CA LEU A 418 -3.38 -26.60 -0.80
C LEU A 418 -3.18 -26.83 -2.30
N VAL A 419 -4.09 -27.61 -2.92
CA VAL A 419 -4.10 -27.82 -4.38
C VAL A 419 -4.28 -26.50 -5.12
N MET A 420 -5.24 -25.66 -4.74
CA MET A 420 -5.45 -24.34 -5.34
C MET A 420 -4.23 -23.41 -5.18
N ALA A 421 -3.59 -23.42 -4.01
CA ALA A 421 -2.41 -22.61 -3.74
C ALA A 421 -1.20 -23.08 -4.57
N VAL A 422 -0.94 -24.39 -4.64
CA VAL A 422 0.15 -24.96 -5.43
C VAL A 422 -0.09 -24.73 -6.92
N THR A 423 -1.28 -25.05 -7.42
CA THR A 423 -1.64 -24.86 -8.84
C THR A 423 -1.60 -23.38 -9.23
N GLY A 424 -2.17 -22.49 -8.40
CA GLY A 424 -2.10 -21.05 -8.60
C GLY A 424 -0.67 -20.54 -8.59
N LEU A 425 0.15 -20.95 -7.63
CA LEU A 425 1.55 -20.52 -7.53
C LEU A 425 2.37 -20.97 -8.74
N VAL A 426 2.22 -22.23 -9.18
CA VAL A 426 2.91 -22.75 -10.38
C VAL A 426 2.47 -21.99 -11.63
N LEU A 427 1.16 -21.84 -11.85
CA LEU A 427 0.61 -21.16 -13.02
C LEU A 427 1.12 -19.72 -13.12
N TRP A 428 0.98 -18.95 -12.04
CA TRP A 428 1.36 -17.55 -12.02
C TRP A 428 2.86 -17.32 -11.96
N LEU A 429 3.64 -18.27 -11.42
CA LEU A 429 5.10 -18.25 -11.52
C LEU A 429 5.55 -18.42 -12.98
N LEU A 430 4.92 -19.31 -13.76
CA LEU A 430 5.21 -19.46 -15.19
C LEU A 430 4.90 -18.17 -15.96
N VAL A 431 3.73 -17.56 -15.70
CA VAL A 431 3.35 -16.26 -16.28
C VAL A 431 4.35 -15.18 -15.91
N LEU A 432 4.77 -15.11 -14.64
CA LEU A 432 5.77 -14.16 -14.14
C LEU A 432 7.12 -14.33 -14.85
N LEU A 433 7.60 -15.56 -14.98
CA LEU A 433 8.87 -15.87 -15.66
C LEU A 433 8.81 -15.51 -17.14
N TRP A 434 7.70 -15.82 -17.81
CA TRP A 434 7.46 -15.44 -19.20
C TRP A 434 7.43 -13.91 -19.35
N LEU A 435 6.65 -13.20 -18.53
CA LEU A 435 6.51 -11.75 -18.57
C LEU A 435 7.86 -11.04 -18.32
N ARG A 436 8.64 -11.53 -17.35
CA ARG A 436 9.99 -11.04 -17.08
C ARG A 436 10.90 -11.18 -18.31
N ARG A 437 10.94 -12.37 -18.91
CA ARG A 437 11.75 -12.61 -20.12
C ARG A 437 11.30 -11.72 -21.28
N TYR A 438 9.99 -11.56 -21.45
CA TYR A 438 9.41 -10.69 -22.47
C TYR A 438 9.80 -9.22 -22.27
N CYS A 439 9.69 -8.69 -21.06
CA CYS A 439 10.07 -7.30 -20.75
C CYS A 439 11.56 -7.04 -20.99
N LEU A 440 12.43 -7.99 -20.61
CA LEU A 440 13.87 -7.88 -20.84
C LEU A 440 14.21 -7.84 -22.33
N ARG A 441 13.55 -8.68 -23.14
CA ARG A 441 13.70 -8.66 -24.60
C ARG A 441 13.15 -7.38 -25.22
N LEU A 442 11.98 -6.93 -24.77
CA LEU A 442 11.34 -5.72 -25.27
C LEU A 442 12.24 -4.49 -25.05
N PHE A 443 12.81 -4.38 -23.84
CA PHE A 443 13.75 -3.31 -23.51
C PHE A 443 14.95 -3.32 -24.47
N GLY A 444 15.60 -4.48 -24.66
CA GLY A 444 16.72 -4.61 -25.59
C GLY A 444 16.37 -4.41 -27.07
N SER A 445 15.15 -4.77 -27.51
CA SER A 445 14.71 -4.63 -28.91
C SER A 445 14.27 -3.21 -29.29
N SER A 446 13.75 -2.43 -28.33
CA SER A 446 13.26 -1.07 -28.61
C SER A 446 14.38 -0.08 -28.96
N GLU A 447 15.63 -0.46 -28.71
CA GLU A 447 16.84 0.33 -28.98
C GLU A 447 17.47 0.04 -30.35
N GLY A 448 17.23 -1.14 -30.96
CA GLY A 448 17.73 -1.45 -32.31
C GLY A 448 17.09 -0.65 -33.45
N ARG A 449 16.08 0.19 -33.16
CA ARG A 449 15.43 1.09 -34.14
C ARG A 449 16.07 2.49 -34.23
N GLY A 450 17.00 2.82 -33.33
CA GLY A 450 17.71 4.10 -33.34
C GLY A 450 18.93 4.13 -34.26
N ASP A 451 19.55 2.98 -34.53
CA ASP A 451 20.78 2.89 -35.35
C ASP A 451 20.50 2.83 -36.86
N ASP A 452 19.28 2.49 -37.29
CA ASP A 452 18.91 2.39 -38.72
C ASP A 452 18.51 3.74 -39.36
N GLY A 453 18.53 4.85 -38.61
CA GLY A 453 18.14 6.18 -39.09
C GLY A 453 19.28 7.10 -39.51
N GLY A 454 20.54 6.64 -39.46
CA GLY A 454 21.74 7.46 -39.63
C GLY A 454 22.50 7.28 -40.95
N ASN A 455 22.01 6.48 -41.89
CA ASN A 455 22.58 6.37 -43.24
C ASN A 455 21.48 6.57 -44.29
N GLY A 456 21.34 7.81 -44.74
CA GLY A 456 20.47 8.26 -45.81
C GLY A 456 20.73 9.71 -46.14
#